data_AF-A0A3D8RUP0-F1
#
_entry.id   AF-A0A3D8RUP0-F1
#
_cell.length_a   1.000
_cell.length_b   1.000
_cell.length_c   1.000
_cell.angle_alpha   90.00
_cell.angle_beta   90.00
_cell.angle_gamma   90.00
#
_symmetry.space_group_name_H-M   'P 1'
#
loop_
_entity.id
_entity.type
_entity.pdbx_description
1 polymer ?
#
loop_
_entity_poly.entity_id
_entity_poly.type
_entity_poly.pdbx_seq_one_letter_code
_entity_poly.pdbx_strand_id
1 'polypeptide(L)'
;MYDTGVMLRSRPWHRWVVAGAVLVGIFYLFPAVTFRPTTSTAIADTRFLTPAPLSNLPFLKELLKDNGLGPEVEFASRHLKYRRNAETRPPLSQIPNKLFPNPPQTINIETVTTLPQLLPPVTLAVENSPRPNEVDASALIFGVSTTYSRFNDDAAGPLREWKRWLTDGNGSSNGAALVLCLHEATDDQILLAQTKLEGVGIRATVQHSDSSLDMPGRYFSLINALYNHPSRETRSYFGLIDDDTFFPSIAALLSMLSEHDPSKPYYIGAFTERVDWMMDHKVPMAYGGAGVFFTAPVVKTLDDLTPTCLKKNPESGLYLEWGDQGDLLLYNCLHNHTEVILTNVPQLHQMDQFGDPSGLYESGELPLSLHHYKSWHRLAPEKVHVVTDACGLNCIFQRFQFADDWVLSNGYTISAFPRGIDFDIMKMEGTFDNGLAKNGVEDVSLSYSFGPLRKNLAGTGRKISWSLLDARSDEYGRVTQVYVKRRDDERWLAKDEPKPRLDSVIVLVWEL
;
A
#
# COMPACT_ATOMS: atom_id res chain seq x y z
N MET A 1 45.50 47.73 -26.31
CA MET A 1 45.50 48.18 -24.90
C MET A 1 44.86 47.07 -24.10
N TYR A 2 45.66 46.08 -23.70
CA TYR A 2 46.27 45.93 -22.36
C TYR A 2 45.22 45.58 -21.29
N ASP A 3 45.30 44.52 -20.49
CA ASP A 3 46.28 43.43 -20.40
C ASP A 3 45.65 42.26 -19.62
N THR A 4 46.33 41.13 -19.73
CA THR A 4 46.07 39.74 -19.37
C THR A 4 46.39 39.38 -17.92
N GLY A 5 45.90 38.21 -17.47
CA GLY A 5 46.34 37.55 -16.24
C GLY A 5 45.80 36.12 -16.10
N VAL A 6 46.64 35.15 -16.46
CA VAL A 6 46.45 33.69 -16.44
C VAL A 6 47.04 33.08 -15.15
N MET A 7 46.65 31.82 -14.84
CA MET A 7 47.35 30.74 -14.08
C MET A 7 46.64 30.32 -12.78
N LEU A 8 46.64 29.06 -12.30
CA LEU A 8 47.00 27.72 -12.76
C LEU A 8 46.50 26.71 -11.69
N ARG A 9 46.40 25.42 -12.07
CA ARG A 9 46.17 24.21 -11.27
C ARG A 9 47.09 24.03 -10.04
N SER A 10 46.60 23.30 -9.02
CA SER A 10 47.21 22.04 -8.52
C SER A 10 46.42 21.36 -7.37
N ARG A 11 46.25 20.03 -7.43
CA ARG A 11 46.01 19.11 -6.27
C ARG A 11 47.38 18.76 -5.61
N PRO A 12 47.48 18.34 -4.33
CA PRO A 12 47.46 16.90 -3.93
C PRO A 12 46.78 16.64 -2.55
N TRP A 13 46.11 15.52 -2.25
CA TRP A 13 46.57 14.18 -1.82
C TRP A 13 47.29 14.07 -0.44
N HIS A 14 46.51 13.63 0.57
CA HIS A 14 46.78 12.61 1.61
C HIS A 14 47.42 12.87 3.01
N ARG A 15 46.86 12.09 3.96
CA ARG A 15 47.37 11.47 5.20
C ARG A 15 47.33 12.28 6.51
N TRP A 16 46.58 11.76 7.47
CA TRP A 16 47.14 11.30 8.74
C TRP A 16 46.61 9.89 9.07
N VAL A 17 47.51 9.06 9.59
CA VAL A 17 47.43 7.61 9.76
C VAL A 17 47.97 7.28 11.15
N VAL A 18 47.17 6.53 11.92
CA VAL A 18 47.53 5.36 12.76
C VAL A 18 48.30 5.50 14.07
N ALA A 19 47.78 4.83 15.12
CA ALA A 19 48.41 3.76 15.94
C ALA A 19 47.97 3.89 17.42
N GLY A 20 47.66 2.84 18.20
CA GLY A 20 47.63 1.40 17.99
C GLY A 20 47.72 0.61 19.32
N ALA A 21 47.26 -0.65 19.27
CA ALA A 21 47.76 -1.85 19.99
C ALA A 21 47.32 -2.09 21.48
N VAL A 22 47.10 -3.30 22.05
CA VAL A 22 47.17 -4.71 21.61
C VAL A 22 46.80 -5.68 22.79
N LEU A 23 46.12 -6.81 22.48
CA LEU A 23 46.12 -8.22 23.01
C LEU A 23 45.72 -8.68 24.46
N VAL A 24 44.76 -9.62 24.46
CA VAL A 24 44.70 -11.02 25.00
C VAL A 24 44.73 -11.32 26.52
N GLY A 25 43.71 -12.07 26.96
CA GLY A 25 43.67 -12.90 28.17
C GLY A 25 42.63 -14.04 28.05
N ILE A 26 43.01 -15.26 28.45
CA ILE A 26 42.46 -16.58 28.12
C ILE A 26 41.55 -17.16 29.24
N PHE A 27 40.49 -17.88 28.83
CA PHE A 27 39.75 -19.01 29.44
C PHE A 27 39.53 -19.13 30.98
N TYR A 28 38.26 -19.33 31.39
CA TYR A 28 37.66 -20.63 31.83
C TYR A 28 36.42 -20.36 32.70
N LEU A 29 35.27 -20.99 32.38
CA LEU A 29 34.37 -21.72 33.29
C LEU A 29 33.08 -22.14 32.54
N PHE A 30 33.01 -23.43 32.20
CA PHE A 30 31.81 -24.22 31.83
C PHE A 30 30.91 -24.44 33.08
N PRO A 31 29.62 -24.89 33.01
CA PRO A 31 29.09 -25.91 32.07
C PRO A 31 27.74 -25.59 31.40
N ALA A 32 27.57 -25.99 30.14
CA ALA A 32 26.72 -27.12 29.73
C ALA A 32 25.33 -27.17 30.40
N VAL A 33 24.30 -26.73 29.66
CA VAL A 33 22.93 -27.23 29.87
C VAL A 33 22.48 -27.92 28.60
N THR A 34 22.27 -29.21 28.78
CA THR A 34 21.88 -30.22 27.82
C THR A 34 20.44 -30.04 27.34
N PHE A 35 20.28 -30.12 26.03
CA PHE A 35 19.04 -30.47 25.35
C PHE A 35 18.52 -31.82 25.88
N ARG A 36 17.22 -31.89 26.22
CA ARG A 36 16.47 -33.14 26.25
C ARG A 36 15.13 -32.96 25.54
N PRO A 37 14.74 -33.90 24.67
CA PRO A 37 13.46 -33.90 23.97
C PRO A 37 12.38 -34.44 24.90
N THR A 38 11.27 -33.72 25.04
CA THR A 38 10.09 -34.22 25.73
C THR A 38 9.13 -34.82 24.72
N THR A 39 8.87 -36.09 24.97
CA THR A 39 7.94 -37.01 24.31
C THR A 39 6.51 -36.48 24.25
N SER A 40 5.91 -36.70 23.07
CA SER A 40 4.48 -36.77 22.82
C SER A 40 3.75 -37.64 23.86
N THR A 41 2.75 -37.06 24.51
CA THR A 41 1.54 -37.78 24.92
C THR A 41 0.33 -36.96 24.51
N ALA A 42 -0.36 -37.46 23.50
CA ALA A 42 -1.69 -37.05 23.12
C ALA A 42 -2.66 -37.24 24.30
N ILE A 43 -3.33 -36.16 24.68
CA ILE A 43 -4.62 -36.23 25.37
C ILE A 43 -5.60 -35.52 24.44
N ALA A 44 -6.37 -36.33 23.72
CA ALA A 44 -7.57 -35.89 23.05
C ALA A 44 -8.62 -35.58 24.13
N ASP A 45 -8.94 -34.31 24.34
CA ASP A 45 -10.18 -33.91 24.97
C ASP A 45 -10.97 -33.08 23.95
N THR A 46 -11.67 -33.78 23.07
CA THR A 46 -12.63 -33.23 22.12
C THR A 46 -13.90 -32.85 22.86
N ARG A 47 -13.88 -31.68 23.49
CA ARG A 47 -15.10 -30.88 23.64
C ARG A 47 -15.13 -29.90 22.49
N PHE A 48 -16.05 -30.13 21.55
CA PHE A 48 -16.47 -29.13 20.57
C PHE A 48 -17.03 -27.92 21.32
N LEU A 49 -16.13 -27.04 21.75
CA LEU A 49 -16.46 -25.67 22.07
C LEU A 49 -16.57 -24.98 20.72
N THR A 50 -17.80 -24.62 20.35
CA THR A 50 -18.01 -23.51 19.42
C THR A 50 -17.09 -22.37 19.83
N PRO A 51 -16.27 -21.79 18.93
CA PRO A 51 -15.50 -20.60 19.27
C PRO A 51 -16.48 -19.55 19.81
N ALA A 52 -16.26 -19.09 21.03
CA ALA A 52 -17.03 -17.97 21.56
C ALA A 52 -16.85 -16.80 20.58
N PRO A 53 -17.92 -16.04 20.24
CA PRO A 53 -17.77 -14.89 19.36
C PRO A 53 -16.66 -13.99 19.91
N LEU A 54 -15.69 -13.63 19.06
CA LEU A 54 -14.57 -12.76 19.42
C LEU A 54 -15.10 -11.55 20.16
N SER A 55 -14.89 -11.48 21.47
CA SER A 55 -15.35 -10.33 22.23
C SER A 55 -14.51 -9.11 21.81
N ASN A 56 -15.18 -8.01 21.49
CA ASN A 56 -14.51 -6.78 21.07
C ASN A 56 -13.67 -6.17 22.20
N LEU A 57 -14.03 -6.45 23.45
CA LEU A 57 -13.39 -5.81 24.59
C LEU A 57 -11.94 -6.29 24.85
N PRO A 58 -11.60 -7.59 24.95
CA PRO A 58 -10.21 -8.02 25.13
C PRO A 58 -9.28 -7.54 24.01
N PHE A 59 -9.71 -7.63 22.76
CA PHE A 59 -8.97 -7.11 21.62
C PHE A 59 -8.75 -5.61 21.71
N LEU A 60 -9.79 -4.84 22.05
CA LEU A 60 -9.65 -3.40 22.23
C LEU A 60 -8.69 -3.08 23.39
N LYS A 61 -8.75 -3.81 24.51
CA LYS A 61 -7.85 -3.62 25.65
C LYS A 61 -6.38 -3.84 25.25
N GLU A 62 -6.11 -4.94 24.55
CA GLU A 62 -4.76 -5.28 24.07
C GLU A 62 -4.26 -4.25 23.05
N LEU A 63 -5.07 -3.96 22.02
CA LEU A 63 -4.72 -3.00 20.97
C LEU A 63 -4.42 -1.60 21.53
N LEU A 64 -5.25 -1.10 22.45
CA LEU A 64 -5.04 0.22 23.04
C LEU A 64 -3.79 0.23 23.94
N LYS A 65 -3.56 -0.83 24.71
CA LYS A 65 -2.35 -0.99 25.53
C LYS A 65 -1.08 -0.97 24.68
N ASP A 66 -1.04 -1.75 23.62
CA ASP A 66 0.13 -1.88 22.74
C ASP A 66 0.45 -0.57 21.99
N ASN A 67 -0.53 0.32 21.87
CA ASN A 67 -0.39 1.62 21.23
C ASN A 67 -0.31 2.81 22.21
N GLY A 68 -0.20 2.52 23.52
CA GLY A 68 -0.05 3.53 24.56
C GLY A 68 -1.26 4.45 24.73
N LEU A 69 -2.47 3.92 24.56
CA LEU A 69 -3.74 4.65 24.66
C LEU A 69 -4.47 4.28 25.97
N GLY A 70 -4.87 5.28 26.75
CA GLY A 70 -5.56 5.12 28.03
C GLY A 70 -4.72 5.47 29.27
N PRO A 71 -5.15 5.08 30.49
CA PRO A 71 -6.27 4.18 30.77
C PRO A 71 -7.65 4.81 30.60
N GLU A 72 -7.77 6.15 30.69
CA GLU A 72 -9.00 6.87 30.36
C GLU A 72 -9.01 7.29 28.88
N VAL A 73 -10.10 7.03 28.17
CA VAL A 73 -10.32 7.46 26.79
C VAL A 73 -11.75 7.96 26.59
N GLU A 74 -11.95 8.84 25.62
CA GLU A 74 -13.27 9.09 25.05
C GLU A 74 -13.62 7.93 24.10
N PHE A 75 -14.81 7.37 24.22
CA PHE A 75 -15.21 6.18 23.49
C PHE A 75 -16.57 6.34 22.82
N ALA A 76 -16.65 5.95 21.55
CA ALA A 76 -17.91 5.76 20.84
C ALA A 76 -17.87 4.47 20.00
N SER A 77 -19.03 3.89 19.74
CA SER A 77 -19.14 2.71 18.90
C SER A 77 -20.42 2.69 18.08
N ARG A 78 -20.36 2.07 16.89
CA ARG A 78 -21.53 1.91 16.02
C ARG A 78 -21.48 0.60 15.27
N HIS A 79 -22.64 -0.06 15.18
CA HIS A 79 -22.83 -1.17 14.26
C HIS A 79 -23.30 -0.64 12.91
N LEU A 80 -22.69 -1.15 11.85
CA LEU A 80 -23.02 -0.84 10.47
C LEU A 80 -23.49 -2.13 9.80
N LYS A 81 -24.68 -2.07 9.20
CA LYS A 81 -25.17 -3.09 8.30
C LYS A 81 -24.85 -2.72 6.87
N TYR A 82 -24.55 -3.69 6.04
CA TYR A 82 -24.32 -3.45 4.61
C TYR A 82 -25.37 -4.14 3.75
N ARG A 83 -25.75 -3.50 2.64
CA ARG A 83 -26.56 -4.10 1.58
C ARG A 83 -25.80 -3.98 0.26
N ARG A 84 -25.41 -5.12 -0.33
CA ARG A 84 -24.73 -5.22 -1.64
C ARG A 84 -25.75 -5.09 -2.77
N ASN A 85 -26.37 -3.93 -2.90
CA ASN A 85 -27.45 -3.69 -3.87
C ASN A 85 -27.35 -2.34 -4.58
N ALA A 86 -26.29 -1.56 -4.36
CA ALA A 86 -26.07 -0.36 -5.15
C ALA A 86 -25.58 -0.76 -6.55
N GLU A 87 -26.17 -0.16 -7.58
CA GLU A 87 -25.81 -0.41 -8.99
C GLU A 87 -24.41 0.11 -9.34
N THR A 88 -24.00 1.21 -8.70
CA THR A 88 -22.69 1.85 -8.90
C THR A 88 -22.10 2.26 -7.55
N ARG A 89 -20.77 2.41 -7.48
CA ARG A 89 -20.08 3.02 -6.34
C ARG A 89 -19.99 4.55 -6.50
N PRO A 90 -20.84 5.36 -5.83
CA PRO A 90 -20.70 6.80 -5.87
C PRO A 90 -19.45 7.25 -5.08
N PRO A 91 -18.78 8.35 -5.47
CA PRO A 91 -17.66 8.89 -4.68
C PRO A 91 -18.08 9.37 -3.28
N LEU A 92 -19.37 9.64 -3.05
CA LEU A 92 -19.93 9.96 -1.74
C LEU A 92 -21.40 9.52 -1.66
N SER A 93 -21.73 8.74 -0.63
CA SER A 93 -23.11 8.33 -0.34
C SER A 93 -23.68 9.18 0.81
N GLN A 94 -24.85 9.78 0.59
CA GLN A 94 -25.57 10.51 1.65
C GLN A 94 -26.42 9.56 2.47
N ILE A 95 -26.23 9.57 3.79
CA ILE A 95 -26.89 8.68 4.74
C ILE A 95 -27.79 9.52 5.66
N PRO A 96 -29.11 9.27 5.67
CA PRO A 96 -30.06 10.10 6.41
C PRO A 96 -29.97 9.90 7.93
N ASN A 97 -29.31 8.83 8.38
CA ASN A 97 -29.08 8.55 9.79
C ASN A 97 -27.87 9.33 10.32
N LYS A 98 -27.91 9.67 11.60
CA LYS A 98 -26.75 10.17 12.34
C LYS A 98 -25.80 9.02 12.68
N LEU A 99 -24.49 9.22 12.48
CA LEU A 99 -23.48 8.24 12.88
C LEU A 99 -23.34 8.20 14.40
N PHE A 100 -23.23 9.36 15.05
CA PHE A 100 -23.09 9.50 16.50
C PHE A 100 -24.03 10.61 17.03
N PRO A 101 -25.30 10.29 17.35
CA PRO A 101 -26.26 11.26 17.90
C PRO A 101 -25.89 11.78 19.30
N ASN A 102 -25.00 11.08 20.01
CA ASN A 102 -24.51 11.45 21.33
C ASN A 102 -22.99 11.63 21.28
N PRO A 103 -22.41 12.53 22.10
CA PRO A 103 -20.97 12.67 22.18
C PRO A 103 -20.30 11.38 22.71
N PRO A 104 -19.02 11.14 22.38
CA PRO A 104 -18.23 10.06 22.98
C PRO A 104 -18.26 10.10 24.50
N GLN A 105 -18.29 8.92 25.14
CA GLN A 105 -18.34 8.77 26.59
C GLN A 105 -16.94 8.50 27.15
N THR A 106 -16.58 9.13 28.27
CA THR A 106 -15.35 8.79 28.97
C THR A 106 -15.47 7.41 29.61
N ILE A 107 -14.54 6.51 29.27
CA ILE A 107 -14.42 5.19 29.89
C ILE A 107 -13.00 4.95 30.38
N ASN A 108 -12.86 4.08 31.37
CA ASN A 108 -11.56 3.53 31.75
C ASN A 108 -11.44 2.13 31.12
N ILE A 109 -10.50 1.97 30.18
CA ILE A 109 -10.35 0.74 29.39
C ILE A 109 -9.90 -0.46 30.23
N GLU A 110 -9.20 -0.23 31.35
CA GLU A 110 -8.73 -1.30 32.22
C GLU A 110 -9.88 -1.87 33.04
N THR A 111 -10.73 -1.02 33.60
CA THR A 111 -11.81 -1.41 34.52
C THR A 111 -13.15 -1.69 33.83
N VAL A 112 -13.36 -1.20 32.60
CA VAL A 112 -14.61 -1.46 31.87
C VAL A 112 -14.80 -2.96 31.62
N THR A 113 -15.99 -3.46 31.93
CA THR A 113 -16.39 -4.87 31.73
C THR A 113 -17.35 -5.02 30.56
N THR A 114 -18.06 -3.95 30.19
CA THR A 114 -19.00 -3.92 29.07
C THR A 114 -18.88 -2.57 28.36
N LEU A 115 -18.69 -2.60 27.04
CA LEU A 115 -18.59 -1.37 26.26
C LEU A 115 -19.96 -0.62 26.29
N PRO A 116 -19.95 0.72 26.30
CA PRO A 116 -21.17 1.53 26.28
C PRO A 116 -22.19 1.09 25.22
N GLN A 117 -23.48 1.29 25.55
CA GLN A 117 -24.61 0.79 24.78
C GLN A 117 -24.52 1.17 23.29
N LEU A 118 -24.62 0.15 22.45
CA LEU A 118 -24.63 0.29 21.00
C LEU A 118 -25.96 0.90 20.55
N LEU A 119 -25.86 2.00 19.82
CA LEU A 119 -26.98 2.60 19.10
C LEU A 119 -27.52 1.61 18.06
N PRO A 120 -28.80 1.73 17.63
CA PRO A 120 -29.33 0.90 16.56
C PRO A 120 -28.42 0.92 15.32
N PRO A 121 -28.25 -0.21 14.62
CA PRO A 121 -27.35 -0.28 13.48
C PRO A 121 -27.81 0.65 12.35
N VAL A 122 -26.86 1.24 11.63
CA VAL A 122 -27.14 2.02 10.41
C VAL A 122 -26.88 1.13 9.21
N THR A 123 -27.82 1.08 8.26
CA THR A 123 -27.62 0.32 7.02
C THR A 123 -27.02 1.19 5.94
N LEU A 124 -25.94 0.72 5.33
CA LEU A 124 -25.22 1.37 4.24
C LEU A 124 -25.40 0.54 2.96
N ALA A 125 -25.75 1.20 1.86
CA ALA A 125 -25.76 0.57 0.54
C ALA A 125 -24.33 0.59 -0.02
N VAL A 126 -23.85 -0.57 -0.46
CA VAL A 126 -22.54 -0.75 -1.09
C VAL A 126 -22.73 -1.38 -2.46
N GLU A 127 -21.78 -1.13 -3.36
CA GLU A 127 -21.77 -1.77 -4.67
C GLU A 127 -21.70 -3.29 -4.53
N ASN A 128 -22.36 -4.02 -5.41
CA ASN A 128 -22.25 -5.46 -5.46
C ASN A 128 -20.95 -5.92 -6.13
N SER A 129 -19.80 -5.66 -5.50
CA SER A 129 -18.48 -6.11 -5.95
C SER A 129 -18.10 -7.44 -5.31
N PRO A 130 -17.31 -8.32 -5.98
CA PRO A 130 -16.83 -9.58 -5.42
C PRO A 130 -16.07 -9.40 -4.09
N ARG A 131 -16.05 -10.44 -3.26
CA ARG A 131 -15.16 -10.56 -2.10
C ARG A 131 -13.80 -11.15 -2.50
N PRO A 132 -12.76 -11.03 -1.65
CA PRO A 132 -11.45 -11.62 -1.93
C PRO A 132 -11.49 -13.11 -2.35
N ASN A 133 -12.37 -13.90 -1.72
CA ASN A 133 -12.54 -15.33 -2.00
C ASN A 133 -13.42 -15.64 -3.24
N GLU A 134 -13.96 -14.62 -3.90
CA GLU A 134 -14.84 -14.75 -5.06
C GLU A 134 -14.13 -14.39 -6.38
N VAL A 135 -12.82 -14.06 -6.35
CA VAL A 135 -12.06 -13.63 -7.54
C VAL A 135 -11.12 -14.72 -8.02
N ASP A 136 -11.16 -15.00 -9.33
CA ASP A 136 -10.15 -15.77 -10.05
C ASP A 136 -9.18 -14.83 -10.78
N ALA A 137 -7.94 -14.79 -10.31
CA ALA A 137 -6.85 -14.00 -10.87
C ALA A 137 -5.84 -14.86 -11.67
N SER A 138 -6.22 -16.05 -12.12
CA SER A 138 -5.36 -16.97 -12.88
C SER A 138 -4.81 -16.39 -14.18
N ALA A 139 -5.47 -15.39 -14.76
CA ALA A 139 -4.97 -14.67 -15.93
C ALA A 139 -3.69 -13.86 -15.67
N LEU A 140 -3.34 -13.59 -14.40
CA LEU A 140 -2.26 -12.69 -14.00
C LEU A 140 -0.99 -13.41 -13.55
N ILE A 141 0.15 -12.82 -13.90
CA ILE A 141 1.46 -13.09 -13.30
C ILE A 141 2.20 -11.78 -13.06
N PHE A 142 2.81 -11.64 -11.88
CA PHE A 142 3.53 -10.44 -11.46
C PHE A 142 5.02 -10.71 -11.31
N GLY A 143 5.87 -9.83 -11.78
CA GLY A 143 7.31 -9.82 -11.57
C GLY A 143 7.70 -8.73 -10.57
N VAL A 144 8.50 -9.10 -9.57
CA VAL A 144 9.00 -8.16 -8.54
C VAL A 144 10.51 -8.34 -8.40
N SER A 145 11.25 -7.22 -8.38
CA SER A 145 12.66 -7.20 -8.01
C SER A 145 12.85 -6.47 -6.70
N THR A 146 13.49 -7.12 -5.72
CA THR A 146 13.82 -6.49 -4.43
C THR A 146 15.02 -7.18 -3.78
N THR A 147 15.40 -6.78 -2.57
CA THR A 147 16.41 -7.47 -1.77
C THR A 147 15.75 -8.41 -0.76
N TYR A 148 16.47 -9.44 -0.33
CA TYR A 148 15.97 -10.31 0.74
C TYR A 148 15.68 -9.53 2.04
N SER A 149 16.49 -8.52 2.36
CA SER A 149 16.30 -7.69 3.55
C SER A 149 14.97 -6.93 3.54
N ARG A 150 14.61 -6.31 2.41
CA ARG A 150 13.32 -5.62 2.24
C ARG A 150 12.16 -6.61 2.31
N PHE A 151 12.28 -7.74 1.61
CA PHE A 151 11.24 -8.77 1.61
C PHE A 151 11.01 -9.38 3.00
N ASN A 152 12.08 -9.68 3.74
CA ASN A 152 11.99 -10.41 5.00
C ASN A 152 11.80 -9.51 6.24
N ASP A 153 11.69 -8.20 6.07
CA ASP A 153 11.39 -7.30 7.18
C ASP A 153 9.97 -7.58 7.73
N ASP A 154 9.85 -7.82 9.04
CA ASP A 154 8.56 -8.17 9.65
C ASP A 154 7.62 -6.95 9.81
N ALA A 155 8.17 -5.73 9.83
CA ALA A 155 7.40 -4.50 9.98
C ALA A 155 7.11 -3.84 8.61
N ALA A 156 8.09 -3.81 7.72
CA ALA A 156 8.06 -3.11 6.44
C ALA A 156 8.03 -4.06 5.22
N GLY A 157 8.21 -5.36 5.39
CA GLY A 157 8.15 -6.32 4.29
C GLY A 157 6.75 -6.43 3.68
N PRO A 158 6.63 -6.92 2.44
CA PRO A 158 5.40 -6.83 1.64
C PRO A 158 4.37 -7.93 1.90
N LEU A 159 4.72 -8.91 2.74
CA LEU A 159 3.96 -10.14 2.88
C LEU A 159 2.52 -9.91 3.37
N ARG A 160 2.31 -8.96 4.29
CA ARG A 160 0.97 -8.68 4.83
C ARG A 160 0.06 -8.08 3.76
N GLU A 161 0.60 -7.19 2.96
CA GLU A 161 -0.12 -6.52 1.88
C GLU A 161 -0.38 -7.50 0.72
N TRP A 162 0.66 -8.21 0.25
CA TRP A 162 0.56 -9.21 -0.81
C TRP A 162 -0.44 -10.31 -0.48
N LYS A 163 -0.48 -10.77 0.78
CA LYS A 163 -1.49 -11.74 1.21
C LYS A 163 -2.92 -11.27 0.91
N ARG A 164 -3.22 -9.97 1.04
CA ARG A 164 -4.58 -9.45 0.86
C ARG A 164 -5.05 -9.47 -0.60
N TRP A 165 -4.15 -9.44 -1.58
CA TRP A 165 -4.53 -9.34 -3.01
C TRP A 165 -3.98 -10.46 -3.91
N LEU A 166 -3.09 -11.34 -3.42
CA LEU A 166 -2.60 -12.55 -4.12
C LEU A 166 -3.22 -13.86 -3.59
N THR A 167 -4.07 -13.80 -2.56
CA THR A 167 -4.73 -14.96 -1.94
C THR A 167 -6.25 -14.80 -1.96
N ASP A 168 -6.96 -15.91 -1.75
CA ASP A 168 -8.41 -15.94 -1.58
C ASP A 168 -8.86 -15.51 -0.16
N GLY A 169 -7.92 -15.13 0.71
CA GLY A 169 -8.19 -14.81 2.11
C GLY A 169 -8.37 -16.03 3.03
N ASN A 170 -8.44 -17.24 2.48
CA ASN A 170 -8.67 -18.51 3.18
C ASN A 170 -7.44 -19.42 3.14
N GLY A 171 -6.24 -18.84 2.93
CA GLY A 171 -4.97 -19.55 2.95
C GLY A 171 -4.58 -20.22 1.63
N SER A 172 -5.31 -19.95 0.54
CA SER A 172 -4.96 -20.42 -0.80
C SER A 172 -4.76 -19.25 -1.77
N SER A 173 -4.10 -19.49 -2.89
CA SER A 173 -3.93 -18.45 -3.92
C SER A 173 -5.27 -18.17 -4.62
N ASN A 174 -5.51 -16.91 -4.98
CA ASN A 174 -6.63 -16.51 -5.84
C ASN A 174 -6.42 -16.83 -7.34
N GLY A 175 -5.31 -17.48 -7.70
CA GLY A 175 -4.99 -17.84 -9.09
C GLY A 175 -3.80 -17.05 -9.67
N ALA A 176 -3.55 -15.82 -9.21
CA ALA A 176 -2.40 -15.05 -9.63
C ALA A 176 -1.09 -15.76 -9.31
N ALA A 177 -0.06 -15.53 -10.11
CA ALA A 177 1.31 -15.97 -9.83
C ALA A 177 2.24 -14.79 -9.55
N LEU A 178 3.29 -15.04 -8.76
CA LEU A 178 4.33 -14.08 -8.44
C LEU A 178 5.70 -14.66 -8.80
N VAL A 179 6.51 -13.91 -9.53
CA VAL A 179 7.93 -14.19 -9.76
C VAL A 179 8.73 -13.16 -8.96
N LEU A 180 9.38 -13.61 -7.89
CA LEU A 180 10.15 -12.77 -7.00
C LEU A 180 11.65 -12.96 -7.28
N CYS A 181 12.29 -11.93 -7.84
CA CYS A 181 13.72 -11.91 -8.06
C CYS A 181 14.41 -11.18 -6.90
N LEU A 182 15.23 -11.89 -6.13
CA LEU A 182 15.95 -11.34 -4.99
C LEU A 182 17.39 -11.00 -5.36
N HIS A 183 17.80 -9.75 -5.15
CA HIS A 183 19.16 -9.28 -5.35
C HIS A 183 20.03 -9.61 -4.13
N GLU A 184 21.24 -10.13 -4.40
CA GLU A 184 22.25 -10.50 -3.39
C GLU A 184 21.73 -11.49 -2.32
N ALA A 185 20.75 -12.32 -2.67
CA ALA A 185 20.27 -13.37 -1.78
C ALA A 185 21.19 -14.60 -1.82
N THR A 186 21.25 -15.35 -0.71
CA THR A 186 21.84 -16.71 -0.69
C THR A 186 20.80 -17.75 -1.09
N ASP A 187 21.22 -18.97 -1.44
CA ASP A 187 20.29 -20.07 -1.75
C ASP A 187 19.34 -20.37 -0.57
N ASP A 188 19.84 -20.31 0.67
CA ASP A 188 19.01 -20.47 1.88
C ASP A 188 17.95 -19.38 2.00
N GLN A 189 18.30 -18.13 1.62
CA GLN A 189 17.37 -17.01 1.62
C GLN A 189 16.30 -17.14 0.52
N ILE A 190 16.66 -17.64 -0.66
CA ILE A 190 15.70 -17.97 -1.72
C ILE A 190 14.71 -19.02 -1.22
N LEU A 191 15.19 -20.11 -0.62
CA LEU A 191 14.34 -21.18 -0.09
C LEU A 191 13.43 -20.69 1.04
N LEU A 192 13.96 -19.87 1.95
CA LEU A 192 13.18 -19.30 3.05
C LEU A 192 12.09 -18.36 2.53
N ALA A 193 12.40 -17.52 1.54
CA ALA A 193 11.41 -16.63 0.92
C ALA A 193 10.31 -17.42 0.19
N GLN A 194 10.67 -18.46 -0.56
CA GLN A 194 9.71 -19.37 -1.20
C GLN A 194 8.78 -19.99 -0.17
N THR A 195 9.35 -20.56 0.90
CA THR A 195 8.59 -21.19 2.00
C THR A 195 7.66 -20.19 2.69
N LYS A 196 8.11 -18.95 2.92
CA LYS A 196 7.31 -17.89 3.58
C LYS A 196 6.09 -17.50 2.72
N LEU A 197 6.26 -17.40 1.40
CA LEU A 197 5.18 -17.09 0.46
C LEU A 197 4.17 -18.23 0.33
N GLU A 198 4.65 -19.46 0.15
CA GLU A 198 3.80 -20.66 0.10
C GLU A 198 3.02 -20.86 1.40
N GLY A 199 3.67 -20.64 2.55
CA GLY A 199 3.06 -20.80 3.87
C GLY A 199 1.89 -19.85 4.15
N VAL A 200 1.77 -18.74 3.39
CA VAL A 200 0.61 -17.84 3.46
C VAL A 200 -0.36 -17.99 2.29
N GLY A 201 -0.14 -18.97 1.39
CA GLY A 201 -1.00 -19.27 0.26
C GLY A 201 -0.66 -18.53 -1.03
N ILE A 202 0.46 -17.81 -1.12
CA ILE A 202 0.86 -17.11 -2.35
C ILE A 202 1.54 -18.09 -3.31
N ARG A 203 1.04 -18.18 -4.54
CA ARG A 203 1.68 -18.96 -5.61
C ARG A 203 2.87 -18.18 -6.17
N ALA A 204 4.05 -18.43 -5.60
CA ALA A 204 5.28 -17.74 -5.99
C ALA A 204 6.32 -18.67 -6.63
N THR A 205 7.22 -18.08 -7.41
CA THR A 205 8.52 -18.64 -7.78
C THR A 205 9.58 -17.62 -7.39
N VAL A 206 10.44 -17.98 -6.45
CA VAL A 206 11.53 -17.12 -5.98
C VAL A 206 12.83 -17.53 -6.65
N GLN A 207 13.56 -16.56 -7.18
CA GLN A 207 14.83 -16.78 -7.86
C GLN A 207 15.84 -15.67 -7.60
N HIS A 208 17.10 -15.94 -7.91
CA HIS A 208 18.15 -14.92 -7.86
C HIS A 208 17.94 -13.87 -8.95
N SER A 209 18.19 -12.61 -8.63
CA SER A 209 18.39 -11.59 -9.66
C SER A 209 19.74 -11.78 -10.34
N ASP A 210 19.85 -11.38 -11.61
CA ASP A 210 21.15 -11.30 -12.29
C ASP A 210 22.03 -10.27 -11.58
N SER A 211 23.14 -10.74 -11.00
CA SER A 211 24.08 -9.91 -10.25
C SER A 211 24.97 -9.03 -11.13
N SER A 212 25.00 -9.28 -12.45
CA SER A 212 25.72 -8.44 -13.41
C SER A 212 24.94 -7.17 -13.79
N LEU A 213 23.63 -7.13 -13.53
CA LEU A 213 22.76 -6.01 -13.84
C LEU A 213 22.64 -5.04 -12.67
N ASP A 214 22.64 -3.75 -12.99
CA ASP A 214 22.24 -2.69 -12.05
C ASP A 214 20.70 -2.63 -11.90
N MET A 215 20.20 -1.68 -11.12
CA MET A 215 18.77 -1.60 -10.81
C MET A 215 17.87 -1.52 -12.06
N PRO A 216 18.13 -0.64 -13.06
CA PRO A 216 17.34 -0.60 -14.28
C PRO A 216 17.35 -1.92 -15.06
N GLY A 217 18.52 -2.55 -15.17
CA GLY A 217 18.65 -3.83 -15.85
C GLY A 217 17.91 -4.96 -15.15
N ARG A 218 17.97 -5.00 -13.81
CA ARG A 218 17.23 -5.99 -13.02
C ARG A 218 15.72 -5.84 -13.18
N TYR A 219 15.21 -4.61 -13.19
CA TYR A 219 13.80 -4.35 -13.48
C TYR A 219 13.41 -4.88 -14.87
N PHE A 220 14.19 -4.55 -15.91
CA PHE A 220 13.94 -5.05 -17.27
C PHE A 220 14.03 -6.59 -17.34
N SER A 221 14.96 -7.21 -16.62
CA SER A 221 15.15 -8.67 -16.60
C SER A 221 13.94 -9.44 -16.07
N LEU A 222 13.03 -8.78 -15.34
CA LEU A 222 11.75 -9.37 -14.95
C LEU A 222 10.91 -9.80 -16.16
N ILE A 223 11.02 -9.10 -17.29
CA ILE A 223 10.34 -9.51 -18.54
C ILE A 223 10.79 -10.92 -18.95
N ASN A 224 12.11 -11.16 -18.97
CA ASN A 224 12.66 -12.46 -19.33
C ASN A 224 12.21 -13.54 -18.34
N ALA A 225 12.20 -13.23 -17.04
CA ALA A 225 11.72 -14.13 -16.01
C ALA A 225 10.23 -14.49 -16.21
N LEU A 226 9.39 -13.50 -16.53
CA LEU A 226 7.97 -13.69 -16.78
C LEU A 226 7.70 -14.46 -18.08
N TYR A 227 8.43 -14.17 -19.15
CA TYR A 227 8.29 -14.85 -20.44
C TYR A 227 8.72 -16.32 -20.36
N ASN A 228 9.78 -16.63 -19.61
CA ASN A 228 10.29 -18.00 -19.48
C ASN A 228 9.66 -18.78 -18.33
N HIS A 229 8.71 -18.18 -17.59
CA HIS A 229 8.03 -18.83 -16.50
C HIS A 229 7.15 -20.00 -17.01
N PRO A 230 7.17 -21.19 -16.36
CA PRO A 230 6.42 -22.37 -16.85
C PRO A 230 4.92 -22.17 -16.99
N SER A 231 4.33 -21.27 -16.19
CA SER A 231 2.89 -20.97 -16.28
C SER A 231 2.52 -19.93 -17.34
N ARG A 232 3.48 -19.35 -18.09
CA ARG A 232 3.24 -18.24 -19.04
C ARG A 232 2.08 -18.54 -20.00
N GLU A 233 2.02 -19.75 -20.55
CA GLU A 233 1.04 -20.12 -21.60
C GLU A 233 -0.43 -20.00 -21.14
N THR A 234 -0.68 -20.03 -19.83
CA THR A 234 -2.02 -19.87 -19.25
C THR A 234 -2.28 -18.46 -18.73
N ARG A 235 -1.33 -17.53 -18.89
CA ARG A 235 -1.46 -16.12 -18.45
C ARG A 235 -1.85 -15.23 -19.62
N SER A 236 -2.73 -14.28 -19.36
CA SER A 236 -3.15 -13.26 -20.33
C SER A 236 -2.43 -11.94 -20.12
N TYR A 237 -2.13 -11.60 -18.86
CA TYR A 237 -1.55 -10.32 -18.48
C TYR A 237 -0.34 -10.51 -17.55
N PHE A 238 0.71 -9.73 -17.81
CA PHE A 238 2.00 -9.80 -17.15
C PHE A 238 2.29 -8.44 -16.52
N GLY A 239 2.40 -8.38 -15.20
CA GLY A 239 2.63 -7.15 -14.46
C GLY A 239 4.06 -7.03 -13.94
N LEU A 240 4.68 -5.86 -14.06
CA LEU A 240 5.86 -5.47 -13.29
C LEU A 240 5.42 -4.51 -12.20
N ILE A 241 5.81 -4.79 -10.96
CA ILE A 241 5.43 -3.98 -9.80
C ILE A 241 6.59 -3.87 -8.81
N ASP A 242 6.52 -2.88 -7.93
CA ASP A 242 7.45 -2.73 -6.81
C ASP A 242 6.95 -3.54 -5.60
N ASP A 243 7.82 -3.74 -4.60
CA ASP A 243 7.45 -4.48 -3.40
C ASP A 243 6.47 -3.73 -2.48
N ASP A 244 6.30 -2.42 -2.68
CA ASP A 244 5.29 -1.58 -2.06
C ASP A 244 4.21 -1.11 -3.04
N THR A 245 3.91 -1.91 -4.08
CA THR A 245 2.67 -1.80 -4.87
C THR A 245 1.53 -2.64 -4.26
N PHE A 246 0.35 -2.05 -4.14
CA PHE A 246 -0.86 -2.71 -3.62
C PHE A 246 -2.04 -2.54 -4.56
N PHE A 247 -2.85 -3.59 -4.74
CA PHE A 247 -4.07 -3.55 -5.56
C PHE A 247 -5.32 -3.60 -4.67
N PRO A 248 -6.02 -2.47 -4.42
CA PRO A 248 -7.21 -2.42 -3.56
C PRO A 248 -8.36 -3.31 -4.02
N SER A 249 -8.49 -3.53 -5.33
CA SER A 249 -9.47 -4.44 -5.91
C SER A 249 -8.85 -5.17 -7.08
N ILE A 250 -8.42 -6.41 -6.84
CA ILE A 250 -7.88 -7.28 -7.90
C ILE A 250 -8.95 -7.56 -8.98
N ALA A 251 -10.23 -7.56 -8.61
CA ALA A 251 -11.35 -7.65 -9.56
C ALA A 251 -11.45 -6.42 -10.47
N ALA A 252 -11.28 -5.21 -9.92
CA ALA A 252 -11.28 -3.98 -10.73
C ALA A 252 -10.07 -3.93 -11.68
N LEU A 253 -8.90 -4.38 -11.22
CA LEU A 253 -7.72 -4.51 -12.08
C LEU A 253 -7.97 -5.49 -13.23
N LEU A 254 -8.49 -6.68 -12.95
CA LEU A 254 -8.84 -7.67 -13.97
C LEU A 254 -9.89 -7.14 -14.95
N SER A 255 -10.91 -6.43 -14.46
CA SER A 255 -11.92 -5.80 -15.31
C SER A 255 -11.26 -4.83 -16.29
N MET A 256 -10.40 -3.92 -15.82
CA MET A 256 -9.67 -2.97 -16.67
C MET A 256 -8.79 -3.70 -17.70
N LEU A 257 -8.02 -4.70 -17.26
CA LEU A 257 -7.14 -5.45 -18.17
C LEU A 257 -7.96 -6.22 -19.22
N SER A 258 -9.14 -6.75 -18.86
CA SER A 258 -10.01 -7.51 -19.77
C SER A 258 -10.58 -6.70 -20.94
N GLU A 259 -10.54 -5.37 -20.86
CA GLU A 259 -10.89 -4.48 -21.98
C GLU A 259 -9.86 -4.57 -23.13
N HIS A 260 -8.68 -5.13 -22.85
CA HIS A 260 -7.55 -5.21 -23.76
C HIS A 260 -7.36 -6.66 -24.21
N ASP A 261 -7.73 -6.95 -25.46
CA ASP A 261 -7.57 -8.28 -26.08
C ASP A 261 -6.13 -8.82 -25.90
N PRO A 262 -5.94 -9.94 -25.16
CA PRO A 262 -4.61 -10.45 -24.81
C PRO A 262 -3.81 -10.98 -26.02
N SER A 263 -4.46 -11.14 -27.18
CA SER A 263 -3.78 -11.51 -28.43
C SER A 263 -3.14 -10.32 -29.16
N LYS A 264 -3.44 -9.08 -28.75
CA LYS A 264 -2.93 -7.84 -29.35
C LYS A 264 -1.81 -7.24 -28.50
N PRO A 265 -0.92 -6.41 -29.09
CA PRO A 265 0.24 -5.88 -28.38
C PRO A 265 -0.13 -4.66 -27.53
N TYR A 266 -0.45 -4.87 -26.24
CA TYR A 266 -0.74 -3.80 -25.31
C TYR A 266 0.37 -3.65 -24.26
N TYR A 267 0.84 -2.42 -24.11
CA TYR A 267 1.65 -1.91 -23.01
C TYR A 267 0.77 -0.95 -22.23
N ILE A 268 0.46 -1.27 -20.98
CA ILE A 268 -0.58 -0.61 -20.17
C ILE A 268 0.07 -0.14 -18.87
N GLY A 269 -0.24 1.07 -18.43
CA GLY A 269 0.28 1.63 -17.19
C GLY A 269 -0.16 3.08 -17.04
N ALA A 270 0.45 3.83 -16.14
CA ALA A 270 0.10 5.24 -15.93
C ALA A 270 1.32 6.15 -15.95
N PHE A 271 1.10 7.38 -16.39
CA PHE A 271 1.99 8.47 -16.03
C PHE A 271 1.96 8.68 -14.51
N THR A 272 3.04 9.20 -13.94
CA THR A 272 3.02 9.76 -12.59
C THR A 272 1.99 10.89 -12.49
N GLU A 273 1.41 11.09 -11.31
CA GLU A 273 0.50 12.19 -11.06
C GLU A 273 1.20 13.56 -11.06
N ARG A 274 2.54 13.56 -11.12
CA ARG A 274 3.46 14.71 -11.13
C ARG A 274 3.88 15.12 -12.55
N VAL A 275 3.26 16.13 -13.14
CA VAL A 275 3.67 16.60 -14.48
C VAL A 275 5.12 17.12 -14.52
N ASP A 276 5.64 17.65 -13.41
CA ASP A 276 7.05 18.08 -13.31
C ASP A 276 8.04 16.91 -13.46
N TRP A 277 7.71 15.73 -12.93
CA TRP A 277 8.54 14.52 -13.11
C TRP A 277 8.51 14.03 -14.55
N MET A 278 7.33 14.03 -15.17
CA MET A 278 7.21 13.67 -16.58
C MET A 278 8.02 14.62 -17.47
N MET A 279 8.04 15.92 -17.15
CA MET A 279 8.83 16.92 -17.88
C MET A 279 10.34 16.79 -17.64
N ASP A 280 10.76 16.44 -16.42
CA ASP A 280 12.18 16.24 -16.09
C ASP A 280 12.77 15.02 -16.81
N HIS A 281 12.04 13.91 -16.82
CA HIS A 281 12.41 12.70 -17.57
C HIS A 281 12.24 12.86 -19.09
N LYS A 282 11.48 13.86 -19.54
CA LYS A 282 11.19 14.16 -20.96
C LYS A 282 10.51 13.02 -21.71
N VAL A 283 9.87 12.10 -21.00
CA VAL A 283 9.14 10.97 -21.57
C VAL A 283 7.80 10.74 -20.87
N PRO A 284 6.73 10.46 -21.63
CA PRO A 284 5.46 10.00 -21.07
C PRO A 284 5.51 8.47 -20.85
N MET A 285 6.33 8.02 -19.90
CA MET A 285 6.50 6.60 -19.59
C MET A 285 5.46 6.08 -18.60
N ALA A 286 5.24 4.75 -18.58
CA ALA A 286 4.50 4.13 -17.49
C ALA A 286 5.43 4.00 -16.27
N TYR A 287 5.04 4.57 -15.15
CA TYR A 287 5.85 4.54 -13.93
C TYR A 287 5.73 3.18 -13.23
N GLY A 288 6.88 2.60 -12.88
CA GLY A 288 6.98 1.20 -12.45
C GLY A 288 6.16 0.86 -11.20
N GLY A 289 6.17 1.76 -10.21
CA GLY A 289 5.53 1.55 -8.91
C GLY A 289 3.99 1.52 -8.96
N ALA A 290 3.38 2.25 -9.89
CA ALA A 290 1.96 2.18 -10.19
C ALA A 290 1.55 0.81 -10.74
N GLY A 291 2.51 0.04 -11.25
CA GLY A 291 2.30 -1.21 -11.94
C GLY A 291 2.23 -1.02 -13.46
N VAL A 292 3.02 -1.84 -14.15
CA VAL A 292 3.13 -1.82 -15.61
C VAL A 292 2.71 -3.18 -16.15
N PHE A 293 1.76 -3.20 -17.07
CA PHE A 293 1.13 -4.43 -17.56
C PHE A 293 1.34 -4.63 -19.05
N PHE A 294 1.46 -5.89 -19.43
CA PHE A 294 1.66 -6.30 -20.81
C PHE A 294 0.77 -7.48 -21.16
N THR A 295 0.40 -7.55 -22.43
CA THR A 295 -0.12 -8.79 -23.03
C THR A 295 1.01 -9.65 -23.58
N ALA A 296 0.73 -10.93 -23.81
CA ALA A 296 1.73 -11.90 -24.25
C ALA A 296 2.57 -11.47 -25.49
N PRO A 297 2.01 -10.82 -26.54
CA PRO A 297 2.80 -10.36 -27.68
C PRO A 297 3.89 -9.33 -27.30
N VAL A 298 3.60 -8.42 -26.36
CA VAL A 298 4.58 -7.40 -25.94
C VAL A 298 5.66 -8.02 -25.08
N VAL A 299 5.30 -8.91 -24.15
CA VAL A 299 6.27 -9.64 -23.33
C VAL A 299 7.22 -10.46 -24.20
N LYS A 300 6.70 -11.15 -25.23
CA LYS A 300 7.54 -11.86 -26.21
C LYS A 300 8.51 -10.91 -26.93
N THR A 301 7.99 -9.78 -27.41
CA THR A 301 8.79 -8.81 -28.17
C THR A 301 9.91 -8.23 -27.30
N LEU A 302 9.62 -7.90 -26.04
CA LEU A 302 10.61 -7.41 -25.10
C LEU A 302 11.65 -8.48 -24.72
N ASP A 303 11.23 -9.74 -24.55
CA ASP A 303 12.16 -10.86 -24.33
C ASP A 303 13.16 -10.98 -25.49
N ASP A 304 12.67 -10.97 -26.74
CA ASP A 304 13.50 -10.98 -27.95
C ASP A 304 14.44 -9.76 -28.02
N LEU A 305 14.02 -8.59 -27.51
CA LEU A 305 14.80 -7.35 -27.49
C LEU A 305 15.78 -7.24 -26.31
N THR A 306 15.74 -8.16 -25.33
CA THR A 306 16.59 -8.11 -24.13
C THR A 306 18.08 -7.89 -24.44
N PRO A 307 18.71 -8.60 -25.40
CA PRO A 307 20.12 -8.39 -25.72
C PRO A 307 20.42 -7.00 -26.28
N THR A 308 19.45 -6.36 -26.93
CA THR A 308 19.56 -5.01 -27.49
C THR A 308 19.39 -3.97 -26.39
N CYS A 309 18.33 -4.08 -25.60
CA CYS A 309 17.96 -3.06 -24.62
C CYS A 309 18.85 -3.08 -23.37
N LEU A 310 19.40 -4.24 -23.01
CA LEU A 310 20.40 -4.35 -21.93
C LEU A 310 21.84 -4.13 -22.41
N LYS A 311 22.05 -3.79 -23.69
CA LYS A 311 23.39 -3.56 -24.21
C LYS A 311 23.99 -2.31 -23.60
N LYS A 312 25.18 -2.45 -23.01
CA LYS A 312 25.95 -1.33 -22.45
C LYS A 312 27.14 -0.95 -23.33
N ASN A 313 27.50 0.32 -23.30
CA ASN A 313 28.78 0.77 -23.82
C ASN A 313 29.91 0.25 -22.91
N PRO A 314 30.91 -0.48 -23.44
CA PRO A 314 31.98 -1.05 -22.62
C PRO A 314 32.86 -0.02 -21.90
N GLU A 315 32.99 1.19 -22.43
CA GLU A 315 33.85 2.25 -21.88
C GLU A 315 33.14 3.03 -20.76
N SER A 316 31.87 3.40 -20.98
CA SER A 316 31.12 4.19 -19.99
C SER A 316 30.34 3.35 -18.98
N GLY A 317 30.07 2.08 -19.30
CA GLY A 317 29.21 1.21 -18.48
C GLY A 317 27.72 1.60 -18.51
N LEU A 318 27.34 2.56 -19.34
CA LEU A 318 25.95 3.02 -19.50
C LEU A 318 25.22 2.19 -20.56
N TYR A 319 23.92 1.99 -20.38
CA TYR A 319 23.07 1.41 -21.42
C TYR A 319 23.12 2.25 -22.69
N LEU A 320 23.14 1.57 -23.85
CA LEU A 320 23.00 2.24 -25.14
C LEU A 320 21.57 2.77 -25.31
N GLU A 321 20.61 2.02 -24.77
CA GLU A 321 19.26 2.52 -24.56
C GLU A 321 19.25 3.34 -23.27
N TRP A 322 18.87 4.62 -23.34
CA TRP A 322 19.03 5.48 -22.17
C TRP A 322 17.97 5.14 -21.10
N GLY A 323 18.40 4.99 -19.85
CA GLY A 323 17.49 4.79 -18.72
C GLY A 323 18.26 4.55 -17.42
N ASP A 324 18.24 5.52 -16.52
CA ASP A 324 18.76 5.40 -15.16
C ASP A 324 17.73 4.82 -14.18
N GLN A 325 16.49 4.65 -14.64
CA GLN A 325 15.39 3.93 -13.99
C GLN A 325 14.91 2.78 -14.89
N GLY A 326 14.33 1.75 -14.28
CA GLY A 326 13.92 0.52 -14.98
C GLY A 326 12.77 0.72 -15.96
N ASP A 327 11.77 1.49 -15.55
CA ASP A 327 10.63 1.91 -16.36
C ASP A 327 11.03 2.83 -17.52
N LEU A 328 11.98 3.74 -17.30
CA LEU A 328 12.55 4.58 -18.34
C LEU A 328 13.31 3.77 -19.41
N LEU A 329 14.17 2.85 -18.98
CA LEU A 329 14.89 1.93 -19.88
C LEU A 329 13.92 1.09 -20.71
N LEU A 330 12.88 0.55 -20.05
CA LEU A 330 11.82 -0.23 -20.68
C LEU A 330 11.03 0.60 -21.71
N TYR A 331 10.63 1.82 -21.36
CA TYR A 331 9.90 2.72 -22.24
C TYR A 331 10.71 3.03 -23.51
N ASN A 332 11.98 3.43 -23.35
CA ASN A 332 12.80 3.79 -24.50
C ASN A 332 13.09 2.56 -25.38
N CYS A 333 13.29 1.39 -24.80
CA CYS A 333 13.40 0.12 -25.53
C CYS A 333 12.17 -0.15 -26.42
N LEU A 334 10.95 -0.03 -25.87
CA LEU A 334 9.72 -0.19 -26.64
C LEU A 334 9.60 0.86 -27.74
N HIS A 335 9.82 2.12 -27.38
CA HIS A 335 9.65 3.25 -28.28
C HIS A 335 10.61 3.22 -29.48
N ASN A 336 11.87 2.84 -29.25
CA ASN A 336 12.90 2.87 -30.28
C ASN A 336 12.89 1.63 -31.20
N HIS A 337 12.26 0.54 -30.76
CA HIS A 337 12.34 -0.75 -31.46
C HIS A 337 10.99 -1.33 -31.89
N THR A 338 9.87 -0.70 -31.51
CA THR A 338 8.52 -1.21 -31.79
C THR A 338 7.55 -0.07 -32.08
N GLU A 339 6.38 -0.43 -32.62
CA GLU A 339 5.24 0.49 -32.79
C GLU A 339 4.27 0.43 -31.59
N VAL A 340 4.66 -0.24 -30.49
CA VAL A 340 3.81 -0.38 -29.30
C VAL A 340 3.80 0.94 -28.55
N ILE A 341 2.61 1.47 -28.30
CA ILE A 341 2.40 2.70 -27.55
C ILE A 341 1.80 2.40 -26.18
N LEU A 342 2.07 3.29 -25.22
CA LEU A 342 1.48 3.20 -23.89
C LEU A 342 -0.02 3.46 -23.93
N THR A 343 -0.77 2.54 -23.36
CA THR A 343 -2.17 2.71 -22.97
C THR A 343 -2.21 3.27 -21.54
N ASN A 344 -2.46 4.57 -21.43
CA ASN A 344 -2.47 5.28 -20.15
C ASN A 344 -3.75 5.00 -19.35
N VAL A 345 -3.61 4.53 -18.11
CA VAL A 345 -4.68 4.19 -17.17
C VAL A 345 -4.47 4.98 -15.87
N PRO A 346 -4.99 6.22 -15.76
CA PRO A 346 -4.72 7.11 -14.64
C PRO A 346 -5.08 6.60 -13.23
N GLN A 347 -5.91 5.56 -13.14
CA GLN A 347 -6.27 4.92 -11.87
C GLN A 347 -5.17 4.00 -11.30
N LEU A 348 -4.12 3.71 -12.06
CA LEU A 348 -2.90 3.10 -11.53
C LEU A 348 -2.05 4.22 -10.93
N HIS A 349 -1.96 4.28 -9.60
CA HIS A 349 -1.33 5.41 -8.92
C HIS A 349 0.11 5.13 -8.54
N GLN A 350 1.01 5.98 -9.04
CA GLN A 350 2.42 5.99 -8.65
C GLN A 350 2.60 6.65 -7.28
N MET A 351 1.72 7.60 -6.94
CA MET A 351 1.67 8.29 -5.65
C MET A 351 2.94 9.09 -5.32
N ASP A 352 3.49 9.81 -6.29
CA ASP A 352 4.70 10.64 -6.13
C ASP A 352 4.43 11.99 -5.40
N GLN A 353 3.51 12.00 -4.44
CA GLN A 353 3.25 13.14 -3.55
C GLN A 353 3.89 12.92 -2.17
N PHE A 354 4.32 14.02 -1.54
CA PHE A 354 4.87 14.02 -0.19
C PHE A 354 3.86 14.52 0.83
N GLY A 355 4.10 14.17 2.10
CA GLY A 355 3.34 14.68 3.23
C GLY A 355 2.12 13.82 3.56
N ASP A 356 1.00 14.47 3.88
CA ASP A 356 -0.21 13.80 4.35
C ASP A 356 -1.08 13.32 3.17
N PRO A 357 -1.25 12.01 2.96
CA PRO A 357 -2.01 11.46 1.82
C PRO A 357 -3.52 11.49 2.03
N SER A 358 -4.02 12.07 3.14
CA SER A 358 -5.44 12.01 3.53
C SER A 358 -6.38 12.49 2.43
N GLY A 359 -6.01 13.52 1.68
CA GLY A 359 -6.80 14.02 0.55
C GLY A 359 -7.17 12.94 -0.44
N LEU A 360 -6.20 12.10 -0.84
CA LEU A 360 -6.42 11.02 -1.81
C LEU A 360 -7.30 9.92 -1.22
N TYR A 361 -6.99 9.42 -0.03
CA TYR A 361 -7.74 8.32 0.60
C TYR A 361 -9.14 8.73 1.09
N GLU A 362 -9.40 10.03 1.24
CA GLU A 362 -10.71 10.61 1.55
C GLU A 362 -11.40 11.27 0.34
N SER A 363 -10.91 11.02 -0.88
CA SER A 363 -11.52 11.53 -2.12
C SER A 363 -12.76 10.74 -2.55
N GLY A 364 -12.86 9.47 -2.12
CA GLY A 364 -13.87 8.53 -2.58
C GLY A 364 -13.54 7.87 -3.92
N GLU A 365 -12.35 8.06 -4.46
CA GLU A 365 -11.87 7.33 -5.63
C GLU A 365 -11.66 5.84 -5.31
N LEU A 366 -11.71 4.99 -6.35
CA LEU A 366 -11.31 3.58 -6.27
C LEU A 366 -10.01 3.42 -7.09
N PRO A 367 -8.84 3.57 -6.45
CA PRO A 367 -7.57 3.37 -7.13
C PRO A 367 -7.41 1.91 -7.55
N LEU A 368 -6.87 1.67 -8.75
CA LEU A 368 -6.51 0.33 -9.22
C LEU A 368 -5.24 -0.16 -8.52
N SER A 369 -4.28 0.73 -8.31
CA SER A 369 -3.08 0.47 -7.52
C SER A 369 -2.78 1.62 -6.56
N LEU A 370 -2.03 1.30 -5.51
CA LEU A 370 -1.41 2.24 -4.59
C LEU A 370 0.09 1.93 -4.55
N HIS A 371 0.89 2.96 -4.31
CA HIS A 371 2.34 2.83 -4.24
C HIS A 371 2.94 3.77 -3.20
N HIS A 372 4.24 3.65 -2.90
CA HIS A 372 5.02 4.47 -1.97
C HIS A 372 4.51 4.59 -0.52
N TYR A 373 3.53 3.78 -0.12
CA TYR A 373 2.93 3.80 1.23
C TYR A 373 3.87 3.31 2.36
N LYS A 374 5.11 2.93 2.01
CA LYS A 374 6.17 2.54 2.94
C LYS A 374 7.32 3.55 3.00
N SER A 375 7.33 4.58 2.16
CA SER A 375 8.49 5.45 1.99
C SER A 375 8.08 6.92 1.97
N TRP A 376 7.29 7.37 1.00
CA TRP A 376 6.96 8.79 0.81
C TRP A 376 5.80 9.23 1.67
N HIS A 377 4.84 8.33 1.88
CA HIS A 377 3.79 8.45 2.89
C HIS A 377 3.65 7.13 3.65
N ARG A 378 2.72 7.12 4.61
CA ARG A 378 2.44 5.95 5.45
C ARG A 378 0.98 5.56 5.32
N LEU A 379 0.76 4.34 4.87
CA LEU A 379 -0.52 3.64 4.97
C LEU A 379 -0.20 2.20 5.40
N ALA A 380 -1.15 1.56 6.10
CA ALA A 380 -1.17 0.11 6.28
C ALA A 380 -2.31 -0.47 5.43
N PRO A 381 -2.11 -0.68 4.11
CA PRO A 381 -3.18 -1.12 3.21
C PRO A 381 -3.77 -2.45 3.64
N GLU A 382 -2.99 -3.32 4.28
CA GLU A 382 -3.46 -4.60 4.79
C GLU A 382 -4.57 -4.45 5.83
N LYS A 383 -4.48 -3.42 6.69
CA LYS A 383 -5.47 -3.11 7.73
C LYS A 383 -6.69 -2.41 7.13
N VAL A 384 -6.45 -1.45 6.26
CA VAL A 384 -7.49 -0.70 5.53
C VAL A 384 -8.37 -1.66 4.73
N HIS A 385 -7.75 -2.64 4.06
CA HIS A 385 -8.42 -3.60 3.20
C HIS A 385 -9.26 -4.63 3.97
N VAL A 386 -9.13 -4.80 5.29
CA VAL A 386 -9.92 -5.80 6.04
C VAL A 386 -11.43 -5.60 5.86
N VAL A 387 -11.90 -4.36 5.66
CA VAL A 387 -13.33 -4.08 5.47
C VAL A 387 -13.94 -4.73 4.23
N THR A 388 -13.12 -5.06 3.23
CA THR A 388 -13.60 -5.76 2.03
C THR A 388 -14.10 -7.17 2.33
N ASP A 389 -13.68 -7.77 3.45
CA ASP A 389 -14.17 -9.09 3.88
C ASP A 389 -15.67 -9.05 4.21
N ALA A 390 -16.17 -7.89 4.69
CA ALA A 390 -17.59 -7.69 4.94
C ALA A 390 -18.33 -7.27 3.65
N CYS A 391 -17.93 -6.16 3.03
CA CYS A 391 -18.73 -5.46 2.02
C CYS A 391 -18.29 -5.64 0.55
N GLY A 392 -17.25 -6.43 0.28
CA GLY A 392 -16.70 -6.63 -1.07
C GLY A 392 -15.54 -5.68 -1.40
N LEU A 393 -14.77 -5.99 -2.44
CA LEU A 393 -13.51 -5.32 -2.77
C LEU A 393 -13.67 -3.82 -3.03
N ASN A 394 -14.77 -3.40 -3.68
CA ASN A 394 -14.92 -2.00 -4.07
C ASN A 394 -15.41 -1.11 -2.92
N CYS A 395 -15.79 -1.66 -1.75
CA CYS A 395 -16.22 -0.83 -0.62
C CYS A 395 -15.05 -0.11 0.10
N ILE A 396 -13.80 -0.47 -0.21
CA ILE A 396 -12.61 0.24 0.29
C ILE A 396 -12.62 1.70 -0.16
N PHE A 397 -12.27 2.62 0.74
CA PHE A 397 -12.30 4.08 0.54
C PHE A 397 -13.65 4.68 0.12
N GLN A 398 -14.72 3.89 0.03
CA GLN A 398 -16.06 4.43 -0.25
C GLN A 398 -16.45 5.39 0.88
N ARG A 399 -17.02 6.54 0.50
CA ARG A 399 -17.39 7.57 1.47
C ARG A 399 -18.87 7.55 1.80
N PHE A 400 -19.17 7.72 3.08
CA PHE A 400 -20.51 7.84 3.61
C PHE A 400 -20.62 9.11 4.45
N GLN A 401 -21.38 10.10 3.98
CA GLN A 401 -21.70 11.30 4.74
C GLN A 401 -23.01 11.08 5.49
N PHE A 402 -23.00 11.27 6.81
CA PHE A 402 -24.14 11.08 7.69
C PHE A 402 -24.82 12.43 8.00
N ALA A 403 -26.06 12.39 8.48
CA ALA A 403 -26.88 13.57 8.75
C ALA A 403 -26.38 14.47 9.89
N ASP A 404 -25.36 14.06 10.62
CA ASP A 404 -24.69 14.80 11.69
C ASP A 404 -23.31 15.36 11.28
N ASP A 405 -23.06 15.51 9.97
CA ASP A 405 -21.80 16.01 9.40
C ASP A 405 -20.58 15.16 9.78
N TRP A 406 -20.80 13.86 9.94
CA TRP A 406 -19.75 12.85 10.00
C TRP A 406 -19.56 12.23 8.62
N VAL A 407 -18.32 11.92 8.27
CA VAL A 407 -17.94 11.27 7.01
C VAL A 407 -17.04 10.09 7.33
N LEU A 408 -17.49 8.90 6.95
CA LEU A 408 -16.68 7.68 6.98
C LEU A 408 -16.00 7.53 5.61
N SER A 409 -14.67 7.57 5.58
CA SER A 409 -13.86 7.13 4.45
C SER A 409 -13.41 5.71 4.72
N ASN A 410 -14.12 4.74 4.15
CA ASN A 410 -14.12 3.37 4.64
C ASN A 410 -12.72 2.73 4.67
N GLY A 411 -12.33 2.19 5.83
CA GLY A 411 -10.99 1.62 6.04
C GLY A 411 -9.89 2.65 6.34
N TYR A 412 -10.12 3.95 6.19
CA TYR A 412 -9.08 4.97 6.38
C TYR A 412 -9.35 5.89 7.56
N THR A 413 -10.42 6.68 7.51
CA THR A 413 -10.73 7.69 8.54
C THR A 413 -12.23 7.80 8.83
N ILE A 414 -12.53 8.31 10.02
CA ILE A 414 -13.83 8.87 10.37
C ILE A 414 -13.59 10.35 10.65
N SER A 415 -14.24 11.24 9.91
CA SER A 415 -14.10 12.69 10.06
C SER A 415 -15.41 13.32 10.52
N ALA A 416 -15.35 14.20 11.53
CA ALA A 416 -16.45 15.03 11.97
C ALA A 416 -16.21 16.49 11.57
N PHE A 417 -17.26 17.17 11.10
CA PHE A 417 -17.21 18.58 10.71
C PHE A 417 -18.08 19.41 11.67
N PRO A 418 -17.59 19.78 12.87
CA PRO A 418 -18.40 20.39 13.92
C PRO A 418 -19.00 21.77 13.57
N ARG A 419 -18.52 22.40 12.50
CA ARG A 419 -19.03 23.67 11.98
C ARG A 419 -19.80 23.51 10.66
N GLY A 420 -20.20 22.28 10.34
CA GLY A 420 -20.86 21.91 9.09
C GLY A 420 -19.92 21.88 7.89
N ILE A 421 -20.45 21.32 6.80
CA ILE A 421 -19.79 21.21 5.49
C ILE A 421 -20.37 22.30 4.57
N ASP A 422 -19.71 23.46 4.54
CA ASP A 422 -20.06 24.61 3.68
C ASP A 422 -19.16 24.74 2.44
N PHE A 423 -18.41 23.68 2.14
CA PHE A 423 -17.47 23.59 1.02
C PHE A 423 -17.81 22.38 0.14
N ASP A 424 -17.23 22.34 -1.05
CA ASP A 424 -17.40 21.22 -1.97
C ASP A 424 -16.64 19.98 -1.46
N ILE A 425 -17.37 19.08 -0.81
CA ILE A 425 -16.86 17.81 -0.28
C ILE A 425 -16.46 16.81 -1.38
N MET A 426 -16.91 17.02 -2.62
CA MET A 426 -16.52 16.19 -3.76
C MET A 426 -15.09 16.50 -4.22
N LYS A 427 -14.55 17.69 -3.89
CA LYS A 427 -13.16 18.02 -4.18
C LYS A 427 -12.20 17.36 -3.21
N MET A 428 -11.14 16.78 -3.78
CA MET A 428 -10.00 16.26 -3.04
C MET A 428 -9.35 17.35 -2.19
N GLU A 429 -9.05 17.04 -0.93
CA GLU A 429 -8.38 17.96 -0.02
C GLU A 429 -6.89 18.08 -0.36
N GLY A 430 -6.36 19.30 -0.48
CA GLY A 430 -4.93 19.53 -0.70
C GLY A 430 -4.09 19.33 0.57
N THR A 431 -4.00 18.08 1.05
CA THR A 431 -3.23 17.71 2.27
C THR A 431 -1.77 17.38 1.99
N PHE A 432 -1.44 17.06 0.74
CA PHE A 432 -0.11 16.70 0.26
C PHE A 432 0.50 17.80 -0.61
N ASP A 433 1.78 17.67 -0.91
CA ASP A 433 2.54 18.56 -1.79
C ASP A 433 3.53 17.79 -2.68
N ASN A 434 4.22 18.50 -3.57
CA ASN A 434 5.23 17.96 -4.50
C ASN A 434 6.67 18.15 -4.00
N GLY A 435 6.87 18.55 -2.74
CA GLY A 435 8.18 18.86 -2.15
C GLY A 435 8.80 20.18 -2.63
N LEU A 436 8.13 20.93 -3.50
CA LEU A 436 8.59 22.22 -4.01
C LEU A 436 7.94 23.37 -3.24
N ALA A 437 8.62 24.52 -3.18
CA ALA A 437 8.02 25.74 -2.64
C ALA A 437 6.80 26.13 -3.49
N LYS A 438 5.65 26.36 -2.84
CA LYS A 438 4.44 26.82 -3.52
C LYS A 438 4.67 28.20 -4.12
N ASN A 439 4.87 28.25 -5.44
CA ASN A 439 5.13 29.48 -6.18
C ASN A 439 3.85 30.13 -6.75
N GLY A 440 2.67 29.67 -6.34
CA GLY A 440 1.36 30.17 -6.82
C GLY A 440 0.15 29.48 -6.17
N VAL A 441 -1.06 29.93 -6.56
CA VAL A 441 -2.36 29.41 -6.06
C VAL A 441 -2.74 28.10 -6.74
N GLU A 442 -2.24 27.85 -7.95
CA GLU A 442 -2.46 26.62 -8.72
C GLU A 442 -1.12 25.89 -8.87
N ASP A 443 -1.01 24.73 -8.24
CA ASP A 443 0.12 23.84 -8.46
C ASP A 443 -0.18 22.90 -9.64
N VAL A 444 0.27 23.29 -10.84
CA VAL A 444 0.05 22.52 -12.07
C VAL A 444 0.68 21.14 -11.98
N SER A 445 1.75 20.97 -11.17
CA SER A 445 2.42 19.69 -10.92
C SER A 445 1.44 18.57 -10.57
N LEU A 446 0.49 18.84 -9.68
CA LEU A 446 -0.45 17.85 -9.15
C LEU A 446 -1.88 18.05 -9.69
N SER A 447 -2.28 19.30 -9.96
CA SER A 447 -3.66 19.60 -10.40
C SER A 447 -3.96 19.11 -11.82
N TYR A 448 -2.95 18.78 -12.63
CA TYR A 448 -3.15 18.07 -13.90
C TYR A 448 -3.87 16.72 -13.68
N SER A 449 -3.49 16.00 -12.62
CA SER A 449 -3.97 14.64 -12.34
C SER A 449 -5.19 14.65 -11.42
N PHE A 450 -5.17 15.49 -10.39
CA PHE A 450 -6.23 15.51 -9.36
C PHE A 450 -7.28 16.62 -9.57
N GLY A 451 -7.09 17.48 -10.56
CA GLY A 451 -7.90 18.68 -10.73
C GLY A 451 -7.69 19.71 -9.62
N PRO A 452 -8.61 20.68 -9.48
CA PRO A 452 -8.50 21.73 -8.47
C PRO A 452 -8.78 21.18 -7.06
N LEU A 453 -7.73 21.10 -6.24
CA LEU A 453 -7.80 20.67 -4.84
C LEU A 453 -8.53 21.73 -3.98
N ARG A 454 -9.35 21.28 -3.01
CA ARG A 454 -9.92 22.18 -2.00
C ARG A 454 -8.89 22.51 -0.92
N LYS A 455 -9.12 23.60 -0.18
CA LYS A 455 -8.26 24.03 0.92
C LYS A 455 -8.15 22.94 1.99
N ASN A 456 -6.93 22.77 2.50
CA ASN A 456 -6.63 21.97 3.67
C ASN A 456 -7.31 22.58 4.91
N LEU A 457 -7.95 21.74 5.73
CA LEU A 457 -8.62 22.10 6.97
C LEU A 457 -7.76 21.89 8.22
N ALA A 458 -6.53 21.41 8.07
CA ALA A 458 -5.59 21.31 9.19
C ALA A 458 -5.36 22.69 9.84
N GLY A 459 -5.35 22.74 11.17
CA GLY A 459 -5.18 23.96 11.97
C GLY A 459 -6.41 24.87 12.03
N THR A 460 -7.55 24.48 11.45
CA THR A 460 -8.74 25.34 11.37
C THR A 460 -9.79 25.06 12.45
N GLY A 461 -9.73 23.90 13.10
CA GLY A 461 -10.79 23.39 13.99
C GLY A 461 -12.13 23.13 13.29
N ARG A 462 -12.12 23.01 11.95
CA ARG A 462 -13.32 22.71 11.14
C ARG A 462 -13.51 21.23 10.82
N LYS A 463 -12.46 20.44 10.96
CA LYS A 463 -12.42 18.99 10.74
C LYS A 463 -11.73 18.34 11.92
N ILE A 464 -12.31 17.27 12.42
CA ILE A 464 -11.74 16.38 13.42
C ILE A 464 -11.69 14.99 12.80
N SER A 465 -10.52 14.36 12.74
CA SER A 465 -10.38 13.04 12.10
C SER A 465 -9.81 12.00 13.06
N TRP A 466 -10.39 10.80 13.03
CA TRP A 466 -9.89 9.59 13.65
C TRP A 466 -9.34 8.67 12.56
N SER A 467 -8.08 8.27 12.66
CA SER A 467 -7.42 7.39 11.70
C SER A 467 -7.55 5.93 12.12
N LEU A 468 -7.64 5.01 11.15
CA LEU A 468 -7.66 3.58 11.44
C LEU A 468 -6.39 3.17 12.19
N LEU A 469 -6.56 2.58 13.37
CA LEU A 469 -5.48 1.98 14.15
C LEU A 469 -5.31 0.51 13.78
N ASP A 470 -6.43 -0.23 13.78
CA ASP A 470 -6.46 -1.62 13.36
C ASP A 470 -7.85 -2.10 12.93
N ALA A 471 -7.86 -3.21 12.20
CA ALA A 471 -9.07 -3.88 11.78
C ALA A 471 -8.89 -5.41 11.82
N ARG A 472 -9.97 -6.11 12.12
CA ARG A 472 -10.01 -7.58 12.08
C ARG A 472 -11.34 -8.09 11.53
N SER A 473 -11.29 -9.21 10.81
CA SER A 473 -12.46 -10.00 10.44
C SER A 473 -12.60 -11.21 11.37
N ASP A 474 -13.83 -11.65 11.58
CA ASP A 474 -14.13 -12.92 12.24
C ASP A 474 -14.63 -13.99 11.25
N GLU A 475 -14.78 -15.23 11.74
CA GLU A 475 -15.24 -16.37 10.94
C GLU A 475 -16.65 -16.21 10.36
N TYR A 476 -17.45 -15.27 10.88
CA TYR A 476 -18.80 -14.97 10.42
C TYR A 476 -18.83 -13.82 9.40
N GLY A 477 -17.66 -13.32 8.98
CA GLY A 477 -17.53 -12.21 8.05
C GLY A 477 -17.88 -10.85 8.67
N ARG A 478 -17.92 -10.74 10.01
CA ARG A 478 -18.03 -9.45 10.68
C ARG A 478 -16.66 -8.80 10.72
N VAL A 479 -16.62 -7.49 10.49
CA VAL A 479 -15.37 -6.72 10.53
C VAL A 479 -15.46 -5.69 11.64
N THR A 480 -14.49 -5.71 12.56
CA THR A 480 -14.32 -4.67 13.57
C THR A 480 -13.18 -3.76 13.15
N GLN A 481 -13.43 -2.46 13.11
CA GLN A 481 -12.43 -1.41 12.86
C GLN A 481 -12.31 -0.51 14.09
N VAL A 482 -11.09 -0.20 14.50
CA VAL A 482 -10.78 0.68 15.62
C VAL A 482 -10.08 1.91 15.07
N TYR A 483 -10.67 3.08 15.29
CA TYR A 483 -10.16 4.38 14.86
C TYR A 483 -9.74 5.21 16.07
N VAL A 484 -8.66 5.96 15.94
CA VAL A 484 -8.09 6.74 17.03
C VAL A 484 -7.80 8.16 16.60
N LYS A 485 -8.14 9.10 17.49
CA LYS A 485 -7.64 10.47 17.50
C LYS A 485 -6.83 10.64 18.78
N ARG A 486 -5.53 10.87 18.64
CA ARG A 486 -4.68 11.15 19.79
C ARG A 486 -4.92 12.56 20.31
N ARG A 487 -4.74 12.76 21.61
CA ARG A 487 -4.98 14.05 22.28
C ARG A 487 -3.98 15.14 21.88
N ASP A 488 -2.82 14.72 21.41
CA ASP A 488 -1.71 15.55 20.94
C ASP A 488 -1.72 15.77 19.41
N ASP A 489 -2.72 15.25 18.68
CA ASP A 489 -2.89 15.54 17.25
C ASP A 489 -3.39 16.98 17.06
N GLU A 490 -2.45 17.90 16.87
CA GLU A 490 -2.71 19.33 16.67
C GLU A 490 -3.33 19.66 15.31
N ARG A 491 -3.31 18.73 14.33
CA ARG A 491 -3.83 18.99 12.98
C ARG A 491 -5.28 19.43 13.00
N TRP A 492 -6.06 19.01 14.00
CA TRP A 492 -7.49 19.25 14.05
C TRP A 492 -7.91 20.35 15.03
N LEU A 493 -6.96 21.11 15.57
CA LEU A 493 -7.22 22.20 16.52
C LEU A 493 -7.14 23.55 15.80
N ALA A 494 -8.05 24.47 16.14
CA ALA A 494 -7.84 25.88 15.77
C ALA A 494 -6.69 26.51 16.59
N LYS A 495 -6.13 27.62 16.10
CA LYS A 495 -4.95 28.32 16.67
C LYS A 495 -5.01 28.57 18.20
N ASP A 496 -6.21 28.70 18.77
CA ASP A 496 -6.44 28.98 20.19
C ASP A 496 -7.35 27.95 20.87
N GLU A 497 -7.57 26.80 20.23
CA GLU A 497 -8.42 25.73 20.76
C GLU A 497 -7.65 24.91 21.81
N PRO A 498 -8.21 24.67 23.01
CA PRO A 498 -7.53 23.90 24.03
C PRO A 498 -7.34 22.46 23.57
N LYS A 499 -6.16 21.90 23.82
CA LYS A 499 -5.89 20.48 23.55
C LYS A 499 -6.87 19.62 24.37
N PRO A 500 -7.43 18.56 23.77
CA PRO A 500 -8.26 17.62 24.51
C PRO A 500 -7.44 16.94 25.62
N ARG A 501 -8.11 16.58 26.73
CA ARG A 501 -7.46 15.92 27.87
C ARG A 501 -7.16 14.44 27.58
N LEU A 502 -8.02 13.79 26.80
CA LEU A 502 -8.04 12.35 26.56
C LEU A 502 -7.87 12.03 25.08
N ASP A 503 -7.30 10.86 24.81
CA ASP A 503 -7.38 10.24 23.49
C ASP A 503 -8.83 9.82 23.23
N SER A 504 -9.21 9.77 21.95
CA SER A 504 -10.56 9.41 21.52
C SER A 504 -10.54 8.19 20.61
N VAL A 505 -11.39 7.22 20.90
CA VAL A 505 -11.45 5.91 20.27
C VAL A 505 -12.84 5.66 19.73
N ILE A 506 -12.93 5.29 18.45
CA ILE A 506 -14.18 4.91 17.79
C ILE A 506 -14.08 3.47 17.32
N VAL A 507 -15.10 2.66 17.61
CA VAL A 507 -15.20 1.28 17.13
C VAL A 507 -16.38 1.13 16.18
N LEU A 508 -16.10 0.78 14.93
CA LEU A 508 -17.14 0.40 13.95
C LEU A 508 -17.16 -1.12 13.80
N VAL A 509 -18.35 -1.70 13.84
CA VAL A 509 -18.56 -3.14 13.62
C VAL A 509 -19.47 -3.32 12.42
N TRP A 510 -18.94 -3.90 11.35
CA TRP A 510 -19.68 -4.27 10.14
C TRP A 510 -20.29 -5.65 10.30
N GLU A 511 -21.59 -5.75 10.06
CA GLU A 511 -22.37 -6.99 10.15
C GLU A 511 -23.43 -7.03 9.04
N LEU A 512 -24.02 -8.22 8.80
CA LEU A 512 -25.03 -8.42 7.76
C LEU A 512 -26.42 -7.86 8.14
#